data_AF-F0ZZV5-F1
#
_entry.id   AF-F0ZZV5-F1
#
_cell.length_a   1.000
_cell.length_b   1.000
_cell.length_c   1.000
_cell.angle_alpha   90.00
_cell.angle_beta   90.00
_cell.angle_gamma   90.00
#
_symmetry.space_group_name_H-M   'P 1'
#
loop_
_entity.id
_entity.type
_entity.pdbx_description
1 polymer ?
#
loop_
_entity_poly.entity_id
_entity_poly.type
_entity_poly.pdbx_seq_one_letter_code
_entity_poly.pdbx_strand_id
1 'polypeptide(L)'
;MDELKKETSNLTWSIKKLQNDLLIFAQDSIETILDKTKVCEQRDQAQCIIGKKVETSEGIWFGPSIKGVPIYEGIYNYLNGGEYEGLCLNGKRHGQGILRYALGNIEQLKSIEGEWEEDNVSFPSVVTYNDDVCLKF
;
A
#
# COMPACT_ATOMS: atom_id res chain seq x y z
N MET A 1 46.45 -46.82 24.74
CA MET A 1 45.69 -47.27 23.55
C MET A 1 44.21 -46.88 23.66
N ASP A 2 43.58 -46.99 24.83
CA ASP A 2 42.16 -46.57 25.01
C ASP A 2 41.92 -45.06 25.02
N GLU A 3 42.88 -44.28 25.54
CA GLU A 3 42.80 -42.82 25.58
C GLU A 3 42.82 -42.20 24.17
N LEU A 4 43.72 -42.68 23.31
CA LEU A 4 43.78 -42.35 21.87
C LEU A 4 42.49 -42.74 21.12
N LYS A 5 41.86 -43.86 21.46
CA LYS A 5 40.56 -44.26 20.88
C LYS A 5 39.43 -43.33 21.31
N LYS A 6 39.46 -42.84 22.56
CA LYS A 6 38.47 -41.91 23.09
C LYS A 6 38.62 -40.52 22.43
N GLU A 7 39.84 -40.02 22.29
CA GLU A 7 40.11 -38.75 21.59
C GLU A 7 39.71 -38.80 20.12
N THR A 8 40.05 -39.88 19.41
CA THR A 8 39.66 -40.05 18.00
C THR A 8 38.13 -40.16 17.85
N SER A 9 37.44 -40.83 18.77
CA SER A 9 35.98 -40.88 18.80
C SER A 9 35.35 -39.50 19.02
N ASN A 10 35.88 -38.73 19.97
CA ASN A 10 35.43 -37.36 20.25
C ASN A 10 35.63 -36.44 19.04
N LEU A 11 36.82 -36.47 18.41
CA LEU A 11 37.11 -35.69 17.21
C LEU A 11 36.17 -36.05 16.05
N THR A 12 35.93 -37.35 15.84
CA THR A 12 35.01 -37.83 14.80
C THR A 12 33.59 -37.33 15.03
N TRP A 13 33.13 -37.34 16.29
CA TRP A 13 31.81 -36.80 16.64
C TRP A 13 31.73 -35.30 16.38
N SER A 14 32.73 -34.52 16.80
CA SER A 14 32.77 -33.07 16.61
C SER A 14 32.78 -32.69 15.13
N ILE A 15 33.55 -33.41 14.31
CA ILE A 15 33.57 -33.20 12.86
C ILE A 15 32.20 -33.49 12.25
N LYS A 16 31.56 -34.62 12.60
CA LYS A 16 30.22 -34.96 12.13
C LYS A 16 29.18 -33.89 12.53
N LYS A 17 29.28 -33.38 13.75
CA LYS A 17 28.40 -32.30 14.22
C LYS A 17 28.56 -31.04 13.38
N LEU A 18 29.79 -30.56 13.22
CA LEU A 18 30.07 -29.38 12.39
C LEU A 18 29.61 -29.56 10.95
N GLN A 19 29.77 -30.76 10.40
CA GLN A 19 29.34 -31.07 9.04
C GLN A 19 27.81 -31.02 8.91
N ASN A 20 27.07 -31.51 9.91
CA ASN A 20 25.60 -31.41 9.95
C ASN A 20 25.15 -29.95 10.14
N ASP A 21 25.78 -29.20 11.03
CA ASP A 21 25.45 -27.79 11.29
C ASP A 21 25.65 -26.95 10.01
N LEU A 22 26.74 -27.20 9.27
CA LEU A 22 27.01 -26.57 7.97
C LEU A 22 25.97 -26.96 6.90
N LEU A 23 25.55 -28.23 6.87
CA LEU A 23 24.56 -28.71 5.93
C LEU A 23 23.20 -28.04 6.18
N ILE A 24 22.76 -27.98 7.44
CA ILE A 24 21.51 -27.33 7.85
C ILE A 24 21.55 -25.84 7.47
N PHE A 25 22.64 -25.14 7.82
CA PHE A 25 22.79 -23.73 7.47
C PHE A 25 22.71 -23.48 5.95
N ALA A 26 23.38 -24.31 5.16
CA ALA A 26 23.34 -24.20 3.70
C ALA A 26 21.95 -24.47 3.14
N GLN A 27 21.24 -25.47 3.67
CA GLN A 27 19.87 -25.81 3.29
C GLN A 27 18.90 -24.66 3.60
N ASP A 28 18.90 -24.15 4.83
CA ASP A 28 18.05 -23.03 5.25
C ASP A 28 18.30 -21.77 4.41
N SER A 29 19.58 -21.52 4.10
CA SER A 29 19.97 -20.39 3.25
C SER A 29 19.43 -20.55 1.82
N ILE A 30 19.56 -21.75 1.24
CA ILE A 30 19.04 -22.05 -0.09
C ILE A 30 17.51 -21.95 -0.11
N GLU A 31 16.82 -22.53 0.87
CA GLU A 31 15.36 -22.43 0.98
C GLU A 31 14.90 -20.98 1.07
N THR A 32 15.58 -20.15 1.87
CA THR A 32 15.28 -18.72 1.98
C THR A 32 15.48 -17.96 0.66
N ILE A 33 16.54 -18.28 -0.09
CA ILE A 33 16.83 -17.66 -1.40
C ILE A 33 15.81 -18.11 -2.46
N LEU A 34 15.41 -19.38 -2.42
CA LEU A 34 14.46 -19.95 -3.38
C LEU A 34 13.01 -19.62 -3.03
N ASP A 35 12.73 -19.21 -1.80
CA ASP A 35 11.42 -18.77 -1.34
C ASP A 35 11.06 -17.40 -1.94
N LYS A 36 10.53 -17.46 -3.16
CA LYS A 36 10.05 -16.29 -3.91
C LYS A 36 8.89 -15.57 -3.20
N THR A 37 8.23 -16.18 -2.21
CA THR A 37 7.06 -15.59 -1.54
C THR A 37 7.43 -14.33 -0.75
N LYS A 38 8.57 -14.32 -0.05
CA LYS A 38 9.05 -13.14 0.70
C LYS A 38 9.40 -11.96 -0.21
N VAL A 39 10.00 -12.25 -1.38
CA VAL A 39 10.30 -11.22 -2.40
C VAL A 39 9.02 -10.66 -2.99
N CYS A 40 8.00 -11.50 -3.21
CA CYS A 40 6.67 -11.06 -3.63
C CYS A 40 6.00 -10.18 -2.56
N GLU A 41 6.04 -10.56 -1.28
CA GLU A 41 5.45 -9.77 -0.18
C GLU A 41 6.04 -8.35 -0.08
N GLN A 42 7.37 -8.23 -0.12
CA GLN A 42 8.04 -6.92 -0.05
C GLN A 42 7.71 -6.07 -1.28
N ARG A 43 7.64 -6.70 -2.46
CA ARG A 43 7.22 -6.04 -3.69
C ARG A 43 5.77 -5.57 -3.62
N ASP A 44 4.88 -6.39 -3.10
CA ASP A 44 3.46 -6.06 -2.95
C ASP A 44 3.27 -4.92 -1.93
N GLN A 45 4.00 -4.95 -0.81
CA GLN A 45 4.03 -3.86 0.17
C GLN A 45 4.57 -2.55 -0.43
N ALA A 46 5.67 -2.60 -1.20
CA ALA A 46 6.19 -1.44 -1.88
C ALA A 46 5.22 -0.90 -2.95
N GLN A 47 4.54 -1.79 -3.70
CA GLN A 47 3.51 -1.41 -4.67
C GLN A 47 2.30 -0.73 -4.02
N CYS A 48 1.91 -1.17 -2.83
CA CYS A 48 0.87 -0.52 -2.04
C CYS A 48 1.21 0.95 -1.70
N ILE A 49 2.50 1.29 -1.58
CA ILE A 49 2.98 2.62 -1.18
C ILE A 49 3.31 3.51 -2.39
N ILE A 50 3.90 2.96 -3.45
CA ILE A 50 4.29 3.72 -4.67
C ILE A 50 3.06 4.19 -5.44
N GLY A 51 1.93 3.51 -5.26
CA GLY A 51 0.67 3.82 -5.90
C GLY A 51 0.50 3.11 -7.24
N LYS A 52 -0.69 2.55 -7.44
CA LYS A 52 -1.07 1.80 -8.65
C LYS A 52 -2.50 2.16 -9.02
N LYS A 53 -2.84 1.97 -10.30
CA LYS A 53 -4.23 1.93 -10.73
C LYS A 53 -4.97 0.79 -10.00
N VAL A 54 -6.05 1.12 -9.32
CA VAL A 54 -6.97 0.18 -8.66
C VAL A 54 -8.38 0.43 -9.19
N GLU A 55 -9.08 -0.63 -9.60
CA GLU A 55 -10.48 -0.57 -9.98
C GLU A 55 -11.34 -0.90 -8.75
N THR A 56 -12.31 -0.05 -8.45
CA THR A 56 -13.23 -0.19 -7.32
C THR A 56 -14.66 -0.29 -7.85
N SER A 57 -15.63 -0.48 -6.94
CA SER A 57 -17.05 -0.40 -7.29
C SER A 57 -17.51 1.01 -7.69
N GLU A 58 -16.76 2.05 -7.32
CA GLU A 58 -17.15 3.46 -7.54
C GLU A 58 -16.38 4.12 -8.67
N GLY A 59 -15.27 3.54 -9.12
CA GLY A 59 -14.41 4.13 -10.14
C GLY A 59 -13.01 3.54 -10.19
N ILE A 60 -12.05 4.40 -10.52
CA ILE A 60 -10.64 4.06 -10.67
C ILE A 60 -9.82 4.97 -9.76
N TRP A 61 -9.07 4.36 -8.85
CA TRP A 61 -8.11 5.04 -7.99
C TRP A 61 -6.70 4.97 -8.58
N PHE A 62 -5.98 6.08 -8.50
CA PHE A 62 -4.58 6.22 -8.87
C PHE A 62 -3.81 6.73 -7.65
N GLY A 63 -3.21 5.80 -6.91
CA GLY A 63 -2.47 6.15 -5.70
C GLY A 63 -2.19 4.94 -4.82
N PRO A 64 -1.67 5.17 -3.61
CA PRO A 64 -1.40 4.12 -2.64
C PRO A 64 -2.68 3.38 -2.26
N SER A 65 -2.59 2.07 -2.05
CA SER A 65 -3.75 1.25 -1.66
C SER A 65 -3.29 0.04 -0.87
N ILE A 66 -4.09 -0.42 0.09
CA ILE A 66 -3.87 -1.69 0.79
C ILE A 66 -5.00 -2.63 0.42
N LYS A 67 -4.68 -3.78 -0.18
CA LYS A 67 -5.67 -4.77 -0.66
C LYS A 67 -6.75 -4.14 -1.57
N GLY A 68 -6.37 -3.16 -2.39
CA GLY A 68 -7.28 -2.44 -3.28
C GLY A 68 -8.12 -1.36 -2.60
N VAL A 69 -7.88 -1.07 -1.32
CA VAL A 69 -8.54 0.03 -0.60
C VAL A 69 -7.64 1.27 -0.65
N PRO A 70 -8.10 2.39 -1.25
CA PRO A 70 -7.36 3.65 -1.30
C PRO A 70 -6.92 4.15 0.08
N ILE A 71 -5.67 4.59 0.16
CA ILE A 71 -5.07 5.25 1.32
C ILE A 71 -4.13 6.36 0.87
N TYR A 72 -3.89 7.35 1.73
CA TYR A 72 -3.02 8.49 1.44
C TYR A 72 -3.47 9.30 0.21
N GLU A 73 -2.60 10.17 -0.30
CA GLU A 73 -2.89 11.06 -1.42
C GLU A 73 -2.96 10.31 -2.75
N GLY A 74 -3.96 10.66 -3.55
CA GLY A 74 -4.11 10.14 -4.91
C GLY A 74 -5.29 10.78 -5.64
N ILE A 75 -5.61 10.20 -6.79
CA ILE A 75 -6.68 10.68 -7.68
C ILE A 75 -7.72 9.57 -7.86
N TYR A 76 -8.99 9.90 -7.64
CA TYR A 76 -10.12 9.02 -7.80
C TYR A 76 -10.99 9.50 -8.95
N ASN A 77 -11.07 8.72 -10.02
CA ASN A 77 -11.97 8.96 -11.14
C ASN A 77 -13.23 8.14 -10.96
N TYR A 78 -14.34 8.78 -10.62
CA TYR A 78 -15.61 8.12 -10.37
C TYR A 78 -16.31 7.70 -11.67
N LEU A 79 -17.09 6.63 -11.62
CA LEU A 79 -17.89 6.15 -12.76
C LEU A 79 -18.92 7.18 -13.25
N ASN A 80 -19.38 8.06 -12.37
CA ASN A 80 -20.28 9.16 -12.71
C ASN A 80 -19.58 10.35 -13.38
N GLY A 81 -18.28 10.25 -13.67
CA GLY A 81 -17.46 11.29 -14.30
C GLY A 81 -16.93 12.36 -13.34
N GLY A 82 -17.21 12.25 -12.04
CA GLY A 82 -16.57 13.09 -11.03
C GLY A 82 -15.11 12.69 -10.79
N GLU A 83 -14.36 13.58 -10.18
CA GLU A 83 -12.96 13.35 -9.82
C GLU A 83 -12.71 13.85 -8.40
N TYR A 84 -11.98 13.08 -7.60
CA TYR A 84 -11.43 13.55 -6.33
C TYR A 84 -9.92 13.49 -6.37
N GLU A 85 -9.26 14.57 -5.95
CA GLU A 85 -7.82 14.62 -5.74
C GLU A 85 -7.58 15.00 -4.29
N GLY A 86 -6.90 14.14 -3.54
CA GLY A 86 -6.66 14.38 -2.13
C GLY A 86 -6.38 13.12 -1.34
N LEU A 87 -6.42 13.26 -0.02
CA LEU A 87 -6.11 12.18 0.89
C LEU A 87 -7.30 11.22 1.07
N CYS A 88 -7.00 9.93 1.10
CA CYS A 88 -7.97 8.89 1.39
C CYS A 88 -7.58 8.12 2.65
N LEU A 89 -8.60 7.69 3.40
CA LEU A 89 -8.46 6.77 4.51
C LEU A 89 -9.57 5.73 4.42
N ASN A 90 -9.21 4.44 4.46
CA ASN A 90 -10.15 3.32 4.36
C ASN A 90 -11.07 3.42 3.12
N GLY A 91 -10.54 3.92 2.00
CA GLY A 91 -11.29 4.05 0.75
C GLY A 91 -12.21 5.27 0.67
N LYS A 92 -12.25 6.11 1.70
CA LYS A 92 -13.06 7.32 1.75
C LYS A 92 -12.20 8.56 1.71
N ARG A 93 -12.76 9.68 1.24
CA ARG A 93 -12.10 10.99 1.26
C ARG A 93 -11.86 11.43 2.70
N HIS A 94 -10.65 11.90 2.98
CA HIS A 94 -10.21 12.28 4.32
C HIS A 94 -9.12 13.35 4.24
N GLY A 95 -9.00 14.25 5.21
CA GLY A 95 -7.99 15.31 5.17
C GLY A 95 -8.21 16.29 4.02
N GLN A 96 -7.14 16.94 3.57
CA GLN A 96 -7.22 17.91 2.49
C GLN A 96 -7.51 17.25 1.14
N GLY A 97 -8.42 17.85 0.37
CA GLY A 97 -8.68 17.44 -1.00
C GLY A 97 -9.69 18.30 -1.74
N ILE A 98 -9.80 18.06 -3.04
CA ILE A 98 -10.74 18.70 -3.94
C ILE A 98 -11.61 17.65 -4.64
N LEU A 99 -12.92 17.82 -4.54
CA LEU A 99 -13.89 17.08 -5.33
C LEU A 99 -14.37 17.94 -6.49
N ARG A 100 -14.25 17.42 -7.70
CA ARG A 100 -14.81 17.97 -8.93
C ARG A 100 -16.02 17.13 -9.34
N TYR A 101 -17.15 17.78 -9.52
CA TYR A 101 -18.36 17.12 -10.00
C TYR A 101 -18.33 17.01 -11.52
N ALA A 102 -18.87 15.92 -12.06
CA ALA A 102 -19.13 15.85 -13.49
C ALA A 102 -20.15 16.94 -13.89
N LEU A 103 -20.03 17.43 -15.12
CA LEU A 103 -20.97 18.41 -15.66
C LEU A 103 -22.41 17.89 -15.56
N GLY A 104 -23.29 18.67 -14.92
CA GLY A 104 -24.70 18.31 -14.74
C GLY A 104 -25.02 17.41 -13.53
N ASN A 105 -24.03 16.95 -12.76
CA ASN A 105 -24.29 16.16 -11.54
C ASN A 105 -24.92 17.01 -10.43
N ILE A 106 -24.56 18.30 -10.35
CA ILE A 106 -25.15 19.26 -9.42
C ILE A 106 -25.45 20.53 -10.21
N GLU A 107 -26.68 21.04 -10.10
CA GLU A 107 -27.19 22.15 -10.92
C GLU A 107 -26.29 23.39 -10.90
N GLN A 108 -25.56 23.63 -9.80
CA GLN A 108 -24.76 24.85 -9.63
C GLN A 108 -23.31 24.64 -9.19
N LEU A 109 -22.93 23.43 -8.73
CA LEU A 109 -21.60 23.19 -8.16
C LEU A 109 -20.66 22.50 -9.14
N LYS A 110 -19.46 23.08 -9.28
CA LYS A 110 -18.36 22.56 -10.09
C LYS A 110 -17.33 21.82 -9.24
N SER A 111 -16.89 22.42 -8.13
CA SER A 111 -15.95 21.76 -7.21
C SER A 111 -16.01 22.29 -5.78
N ILE A 112 -15.56 21.46 -4.84
CA ILE A 112 -15.37 21.82 -3.43
C ILE A 112 -13.97 21.38 -3.02
N GLU A 113 -13.18 22.32 -2.51
CA GLU A 113 -11.87 22.10 -1.89
C GLU A 113 -12.01 22.32 -0.38
N GLY A 114 -11.32 21.52 0.43
CA GLY A 114 -11.26 21.70 1.88
C GLY A 114 -10.85 20.43 2.62
N GLU A 115 -11.17 20.41 3.92
CA GLU A 115 -10.97 19.24 4.78
C GLU A 115 -12.16 18.27 4.64
N TRP A 116 -11.86 17.01 4.42
CA TRP A 116 -12.80 15.90 4.28
C TRP A 116 -12.71 14.95 5.47
N GLU A 117 -13.83 14.38 5.86
CA GLU A 117 -13.92 13.32 6.87
C GLU A 117 -15.00 12.33 6.48
N GLU A 118 -14.62 11.07 6.27
CA GLU A 118 -15.54 9.98 5.96
C GLU A 118 -16.49 10.34 4.80
N ASP A 119 -15.94 10.85 3.70
CA ASP A 119 -16.65 11.30 2.49
C ASP A 119 -17.49 12.57 2.59
N ASN A 120 -17.49 13.23 3.75
CA ASN A 120 -18.16 14.51 3.95
C ASN A 120 -17.13 15.64 3.97
N VAL A 121 -17.49 16.80 3.42
CA VAL A 121 -16.67 18.00 3.60
C VAL A 121 -16.92 18.57 5.00
N SER A 122 -15.90 18.51 5.87
CA SER A 122 -15.96 19.04 7.24
C SER A 122 -15.71 20.54 7.27
N PHE A 123 -14.70 21.01 6.54
CA PHE A 123 -14.34 22.43 6.45
C PHE A 123 -14.04 22.82 5.00
N PRO A 124 -15.01 23.36 4.24
CA PRO A 124 -14.76 23.82 2.89
C PRO A 124 -13.86 25.07 2.93
N SER A 125 -12.85 25.11 2.07
CA SER A 125 -11.96 26.27 1.86
C SER A 125 -12.33 27.04 0.61
N VAL A 126 -12.69 26.34 -0.47
CA VAL A 126 -13.14 26.95 -1.73
C VAL A 126 -14.31 26.16 -2.30
N VAL A 127 -15.38 26.87 -2.67
CA VAL A 127 -16.50 26.31 -3.45
C VAL A 127 -16.55 27.02 -4.78
N THR A 128 -16.46 26.26 -5.88
CA THR A 128 -16.54 26.79 -7.25
C THR A 128 -17.86 26.38 -7.88
N TYR A 129 -18.56 27.35 -8.45
CA TYR A 129 -19.82 27.19 -9.15
C TYR A 129 -19.61 26.97 -10.65
N ASN A 130 -20.66 26.57 -11.36
CA ASN A 130 -20.62 26.28 -12.79
C ASN A 130 -20.29 27.51 -13.67
N ASP A 131 -20.54 28.71 -13.17
CA ASP A 131 -20.18 30.00 -13.78
C ASP A 131 -18.79 30.50 -13.38
N ASP A 132 -17.96 29.61 -12.81
CA ASP A 132 -16.61 29.87 -12.30
C ASP A 132 -16.54 30.87 -11.13
N VAL A 133 -17.68 31.27 -10.55
CA VAL A 133 -17.70 32.03 -9.30
C VAL A 133 -17.14 31.16 -8.18
N CYS A 134 -16.30 31.75 -7.34
CA CYS A 134 -15.65 31.07 -6.23
C CYS A 134 -16.01 31.74 -4.90
N LEU A 135 -16.48 30.96 -3.93
CA LEU A 135 -16.62 31.37 -2.53
C LEU A 135 -15.47 30.79 -1.72
N LYS A 136 -14.77 31.65 -0.96
CA LYS A 136 -13.67 31.28 -0.07
C LYS A 136 -14.09 31.49 1.39
N PHE A 137 -13.66 30.61 2.28
CA PHE A 137 -14.03 30.59 3.70
C PHE A 137 -12.82 30.80 4.61
#